data_AF-A0A1F9P535-F1
#
_entry.id   AF-A0A1F9P535-F1
#
_cell.length_a   1.000
_cell.length_b   1.000
_cell.length_c   1.000
_cell.angle_alpha   90.00
_cell.angle_beta   90.00
_cell.angle_gamma   90.00
#
_symmetry.space_group_name_H-M   'P 1'
#
loop_
_entity.id
_entity.type
_entity.pdbx_description
1 polymer ?
#
loop_
_entity_poly.entity_id
_entity_poly.type
_entity_poly.pdbx_seq_one_letter_code
_entity_poly.pdbx_strand_id
1 'polypeptide(L)'
;MAGLILGTLGLLGAHGGSLTEPPAVSLLKIPVAGSRHKPPVKFSHRVHQARRVSCTQCHHEYQGRRNVWHEGQRVEKCQACHGLRPEARRLDVKNAYHRQCKGCHLQLRQQGRQAGPIECQGCHRPA
;
A
#
# COMPACT_ATOMS: atom_id res chain seq x y z
N MET A 1 14.29 -9.91 -63.11
CA MET A 1 15.25 -9.09 -62.35
C MET A 1 14.48 -8.21 -61.40
N ALA A 2 14.77 -8.31 -60.11
CA ALA A 2 14.34 -7.45 -58.99
C ALA A 2 12.83 -7.43 -58.67
N GLY A 3 12.37 -7.61 -57.43
CA GLY A 3 13.08 -7.80 -56.17
C GLY A 3 12.08 -8.09 -55.05
N LEU A 4 12.45 -9.02 -54.16
CA LEU A 4 11.79 -9.23 -52.87
C LEU A 4 11.96 -7.98 -52.00
N ILE A 5 10.89 -7.54 -51.35
CA ILE A 5 11.00 -6.82 -50.08
C ILE A 5 10.07 -7.50 -49.08
N LEU A 6 10.64 -8.44 -48.34
CA LEU A 6 10.09 -8.96 -47.09
C LEU A 6 10.14 -7.83 -46.05
N GLY A 7 9.01 -7.12 -45.89
CA GLY A 7 8.83 -6.22 -44.76
C GLY A 7 8.60 -7.02 -43.49
N THR A 8 9.65 -7.23 -42.70
CA THR A 8 9.53 -7.74 -41.33
C THR A 8 8.83 -6.69 -40.47
N LEU A 9 7.52 -6.87 -40.28
CA LEU A 9 6.73 -6.11 -39.33
C LEU A 9 7.19 -6.50 -37.91
N GLY A 10 8.18 -5.76 -37.41
CA GLY A 10 8.64 -5.84 -36.03
C GLY A 10 7.53 -5.36 -35.10
N LEU A 11 6.78 -6.31 -34.53
CA LEU A 11 5.93 -6.06 -33.37
C LEU A 11 6.82 -5.82 -32.16
N LEU A 12 7.21 -4.55 -31.95
CA LEU A 12 7.65 -4.07 -30.65
C LEU A 12 6.47 -4.18 -29.68
N GLY A 13 6.41 -5.28 -28.94
CA GLY A 13 5.51 -5.42 -27.79
C GLY A 13 5.94 -4.47 -26.67
N ALA A 14 5.35 -3.28 -26.66
CA ALA A 14 5.43 -2.34 -25.55
C ALA A 14 4.81 -2.98 -24.31
N HIS A 15 5.64 -3.44 -23.37
CA HIS A 15 5.20 -3.83 -22.03
C HIS A 15 4.93 -2.55 -21.23
N GLY A 16 3.81 -1.91 -21.52
CA GLY A 16 3.25 -0.85 -20.69
C GLY A 16 2.69 -1.46 -19.42
N GLY A 17 3.48 -1.50 -18.35
CA GLY A 17 2.95 -1.79 -17.01
C GLY A 17 1.86 -0.77 -16.70
N SER A 18 0.61 -1.23 -16.64
CA SER A 18 -0.54 -0.39 -16.41
C SER A 18 -0.43 0.26 -15.03
N LEU A 19 -0.64 1.58 -14.95
CA LEU A 19 -0.66 2.35 -13.69
C LEU A 19 -1.79 1.93 -12.74
N THR A 20 -2.60 0.94 -13.12
CA THR A 20 -3.74 0.41 -12.38
C THR A 20 -3.39 -0.77 -11.47
N GLU A 21 -2.24 -1.44 -11.66
CA GLU A 21 -1.88 -2.60 -10.83
C GLU A 21 -1.08 -2.19 -9.57
N PRO A 22 -1.47 -2.68 -8.38
CA PRO A 22 -0.75 -2.34 -7.16
C PRO A 22 0.65 -2.99 -7.17
N PRO A 23 1.68 -2.30 -6.66
CA PRO A 23 3.00 -2.88 -6.56
C PRO A 23 2.96 -4.11 -5.66
N ALA A 24 3.58 -5.22 -6.09
CA ALA A 24 3.57 -6.47 -5.34
C ALA A 24 4.09 -6.31 -3.89
N VAL A 25 5.10 -5.44 -3.71
CA VAL A 25 5.67 -5.05 -2.43
C VAL A 25 5.87 -3.53 -2.38
N SER A 26 5.47 -2.91 -1.28
CA SER A 26 5.74 -1.52 -0.95
C SER A 26 6.62 -1.43 0.29
N LEU A 27 7.55 -0.47 0.32
CA LEU A 27 8.34 -0.17 1.52
C LEU A 27 7.73 1.03 2.23
N LEU A 28 7.08 0.79 3.37
CA LEU A 28 6.46 1.84 4.18
C LEU A 28 7.54 2.46 5.08
N LYS A 29 7.90 3.70 4.77
CA LYS A 29 8.89 4.48 5.52
C LYS A 29 8.32 5.85 5.87
N ILE A 30 8.42 6.22 7.13
CA ILE A 30 8.11 7.58 7.59
C ILE A 30 9.43 8.37 7.63
N PRO A 31 9.54 9.52 6.95
CA PRO A 31 10.72 10.36 6.96
C PRO A 31 10.76 11.15 8.27
N VAL A 32 11.42 10.58 9.28
CA VAL A 32 11.73 11.27 10.54
C VAL A 32 13.25 11.44 10.68
N ALA A 33 13.67 12.64 11.05
CA ALA A 33 15.08 12.94 11.36
C ALA A 33 15.46 12.42 12.77
N GLY A 34 16.74 12.12 12.99
CA GLY A 34 17.28 11.66 14.28
C GLY A 34 17.37 10.13 14.43
N SER A 35 18.05 9.63 15.45
CA SER A 35 18.55 8.24 15.54
C SER A 35 17.58 7.18 16.08
N ARG A 36 16.34 7.54 16.43
CA ARG A 36 15.35 6.60 17.03
C ARG A 36 14.18 6.29 16.11
N HIS A 37 14.46 5.78 14.90
CA HIS A 37 13.44 5.28 13.98
C HIS A 37 13.45 3.75 13.89
N LYS A 38 12.25 3.18 13.76
CA LYS A 38 12.09 1.75 13.48
C LYS A 38 12.44 1.45 12.01
N PRO A 39 12.94 0.24 11.70
CA PRO A 39 13.12 -0.20 10.32
C PRO A 39 11.87 0.01 9.46
N PRO A 40 12.00 0.33 8.16
CA PRO A 40 10.87 0.39 7.24
C PRO A 40 10.11 -0.94 7.20
N VAL A 41 8.79 -0.86 7.01
CA VAL A 41 7.95 -2.06 6.94
C VAL A 41 7.81 -2.49 5.48
N LYS A 42 8.23 -3.73 5.17
CA LYS A 42 7.92 -4.37 3.89
C LYS A 42 6.45 -4.80 3.91
N PHE A 43 5.64 -4.20 3.05
CA PHE A 43 4.22 -4.48 2.91
C PHE A 43 3.96 -5.17 1.58
N SER A 44 3.13 -6.22 1.55
CA SER A 44 2.77 -6.91 0.30
C SER A 44 1.29 -6.75 -0.01
N HIS A 45 0.96 -6.12 -1.14
CA HIS A 45 -0.42 -6.10 -1.64
C HIS A 45 -0.90 -7.51 -1.98
N ARG A 46 -0.03 -8.33 -2.60
CA ARG A 46 -0.35 -9.71 -3.00
C ARG A 46 -0.85 -10.56 -1.81
N VAL A 47 -0.21 -10.46 -0.65
CA VAL A 47 -0.65 -11.18 0.56
C VAL A 47 -2.03 -10.73 1.01
N HIS A 48 -2.32 -9.43 0.99
CA HIS A 48 -3.61 -8.89 1.44
C HIS A 48 -4.73 -9.17 0.43
N GLN A 49 -4.45 -9.09 -0.86
CA GLN A 49 -5.38 -9.46 -1.93
C GLN A 49 -5.72 -10.95 -1.90
N ALA A 50 -4.74 -11.83 -1.68
CA ALA A 50 -4.98 -13.27 -1.51
C ALA A 50 -5.88 -13.57 -0.30
N ARG A 51 -5.92 -12.67 0.69
CA ARG A 51 -6.82 -12.71 1.86
C ARG A 51 -8.15 -11.99 1.64
N ARG A 52 -8.42 -11.52 0.41
CA ARG A 52 -9.64 -10.80 0.02
C ARG A 52 -9.87 -9.52 0.83
N VAL A 53 -8.79 -8.85 1.23
CA VAL A 53 -8.87 -7.49 1.80
C VAL A 53 -9.20 -6.53 0.66
N SER A 54 -10.32 -5.83 0.76
CA SER A 54 -10.73 -4.82 -0.24
C SER A 54 -9.76 -3.63 -0.23
N CYS A 55 -9.48 -3.05 -1.40
CA CYS A 55 -8.66 -1.85 -1.55
C CYS A 55 -9.17 -0.70 -0.66
N THR A 56 -10.49 -0.54 -0.54
CA THR A 56 -11.12 0.52 0.25
C THR A 56 -11.02 0.31 1.76
N GLN A 57 -10.59 -0.87 2.22
CA GLN A 57 -10.31 -1.07 3.64
C GLN A 57 -9.10 -0.24 4.08
N CYS A 58 -8.12 -0.02 3.20
CA CYS A 58 -6.92 0.76 3.49
C CYS A 58 -6.92 2.11 2.76
N HIS A 59 -7.15 2.10 1.45
CA HIS A 59 -7.16 3.30 0.63
C HIS A 59 -8.47 4.04 0.82
N HIS A 60 -8.37 5.24 1.37
CA HIS A 60 -9.51 6.09 1.62
C HIS A 60 -9.19 7.53 1.27
N GLU A 61 -10.23 8.21 0.86
CA GLU A 61 -10.30 9.66 0.78
C GLU A 61 -11.64 10.05 1.43
N TYR A 62 -11.58 10.54 2.66
CA TYR A 62 -12.80 10.84 3.40
C TYR A 62 -13.27 12.26 3.13
N GLN A 63 -14.51 12.38 2.65
CA GLN A 63 -15.27 13.63 2.66
C GLN A 63 -16.36 13.50 3.73
N GLY A 64 -16.18 14.21 4.85
CA GLY A 64 -16.98 13.99 6.05
C GLY A 64 -16.78 12.58 6.60
N ARG A 65 -17.85 11.77 6.63
CA ARG A 65 -17.83 10.37 7.11
C ARG A 65 -17.81 9.35 5.97
N ARG A 66 -17.86 9.80 4.71
CA ARG A 66 -17.95 8.92 3.54
C ARG A 66 -16.59 8.79 2.89
N ASN A 67 -16.16 7.55 2.66
CA ASN A 67 -15.04 7.30 1.76
C ASN A 67 -15.53 7.53 0.34
N VAL A 68 -14.93 8.48 -0.37
CA VAL A 68 -15.25 8.77 -1.78
C VAL A 68 -14.28 8.08 -2.75
N TRP A 69 -13.18 7.55 -2.23
CA TRP A 69 -12.21 6.79 -3.01
C TRP A 69 -12.77 5.42 -3.41
N HIS A 70 -12.52 5.00 -4.64
CA HIS A 70 -12.84 3.68 -5.15
C HIS A 70 -11.70 3.10 -5.98
N GLU A 71 -11.69 1.77 -6.09
CA GLU A 71 -10.69 1.04 -6.86
C GLU A 71 -10.64 1.50 -8.32
N GLY A 72 -9.43 1.58 -8.88
CA GLY A 72 -9.18 2.15 -10.21
C GLY A 72 -8.84 3.64 -10.18
N GLN A 73 -9.15 4.36 -9.09
CA GLN A 73 -8.67 5.73 -8.91
C GLN A 73 -7.20 5.74 -8.49
N ARG A 74 -6.54 6.87 -8.78
CA ARG A 74 -5.19 7.14 -8.30
C ARG A 74 -5.14 7.01 -6.78
N VAL A 75 -4.08 6.35 -6.31
CA VAL A 75 -3.82 6.16 -4.88
C VAL A 75 -2.77 7.16 -4.42
N GLU A 76 -3.13 7.98 -3.45
CA GLU A 76 -2.16 8.81 -2.73
C GLU A 76 -1.51 8.04 -1.57
N LYS A 77 -0.27 8.42 -1.24
CA LYS A 77 0.39 7.90 -0.04
C LYS A 77 -0.36 8.39 1.19
N CYS A 78 -0.41 7.58 2.25
CA CYS A 78 -1.02 7.97 3.54
C CYS A 78 -0.53 9.34 4.03
N GLN A 79 0.75 9.64 3.78
CA GLN A 79 1.44 10.86 4.17
C GLN A 79 0.99 12.12 3.45
N ALA A 80 0.24 12.01 2.35
CA ALA A 80 -0.33 13.15 1.66
C ALA A 80 -1.33 13.90 2.55
N CYS A 81 -2.03 13.17 3.43
CA CYS A 81 -2.98 13.75 4.38
C CYS A 81 -2.56 13.53 5.84
N HIS A 82 -2.01 12.37 6.18
CA HIS A 82 -1.56 12.06 7.54
C HIS A 82 -0.13 12.59 7.75
N GLY A 83 0.00 13.76 8.38
CA GLY A 83 1.30 14.37 8.67
C GLY A 83 2.11 13.67 9.77
N LEU A 84 3.29 14.22 10.08
CA LEU A 84 4.13 13.75 11.20
C LEU A 84 3.55 14.10 12.58
N ARG A 85 2.63 15.06 12.63
CA ARG A 85 1.89 15.45 13.82
C ARG A 85 0.39 15.25 13.57
N PRO A 86 -0.39 14.95 14.61
CA PRO A 86 -1.84 14.84 14.47
C PRO A 86 -2.45 16.20 14.17
N GLU A 87 -3.58 16.19 13.48
CA GLU A 87 -4.42 17.35 13.20
C GLU A 87 -5.84 17.07 13.72
N ALA A 88 -6.70 18.11 13.74
CA ALA A 88 -8.09 17.94 14.13
C ALA A 88 -8.77 16.85 13.30
N ARG A 89 -9.26 15.81 13.98
CA ARG A 89 -9.91 14.62 13.38
C ARG A 89 -9.02 13.81 12.42
N ARG A 90 -7.70 14.00 12.44
CA ARG A 90 -6.76 13.24 11.60
C ARG A 90 -5.55 12.78 12.41
N LEU A 91 -5.29 11.48 12.40
CA LEU A 91 -4.12 10.90 13.06
C LEU A 91 -2.83 11.32 12.34
N ASP A 92 -1.72 11.40 13.07
CA ASP A 92 -0.41 11.36 12.42
C ASP A 92 -0.18 10.03 11.71
N VAL A 93 0.73 10.01 10.74
CA VAL A 93 1.00 8.84 9.89
C VAL A 93 1.37 7.59 10.67
N LYS A 94 2.13 7.70 11.77
CA LYS A 94 2.50 6.55 12.60
C LYS A 94 1.24 5.94 13.21
N ASN A 95 0.39 6.77 13.82
CA ASN A 95 -0.84 6.29 14.43
C ASN A 95 -1.89 5.84 13.39
N ALA A 96 -1.91 6.43 12.19
CA ALA A 96 -2.72 5.96 11.08
C ALA A 96 -2.35 4.53 10.66
N TYR A 97 -1.06 4.25 10.46
CA TYR A 97 -0.59 2.89 10.18
C TYR A 97 -0.88 1.92 11.33
N HIS A 98 -0.61 2.29 12.58
CA HIS A 98 -0.89 1.40 13.71
C HIS A 98 -2.39 1.12 13.86
N ARG A 99 -3.25 2.12 13.71
CA ARG A 99 -4.71 1.89 13.77
C ARG A 99 -5.16 0.97 12.64
N GLN A 100 -4.72 1.23 11.42
CA GLN A 100 -5.16 0.48 10.24
C GLN A 100 -4.61 -0.95 10.25
N CYS A 101 -3.29 -1.10 10.31
CA CYS A 101 -2.61 -2.39 10.16
C CYS A 101 -2.74 -3.24 11.42
N LYS A 102 -2.28 -2.73 12.57
CA LYS A 102 -2.32 -3.48 13.83
C LYS A 102 -3.76 -3.70 14.31
N GLY A 103 -4.65 -2.73 14.09
CA GLY A 103 -6.06 -2.85 14.45
C GLY A 103 -6.77 -3.98 13.70
N CYS A 104 -6.66 -4.02 12.37
CA CYS A 104 -7.23 -5.10 11.56
C CYS A 104 -6.66 -6.47 11.96
N HIS A 105 -5.33 -6.57 12.11
CA HIS A 105 -4.69 -7.83 12.53
C HIS A 105 -5.16 -8.29 13.91
N LEU A 106 -5.25 -7.38 14.89
CA LEU A 106 -5.73 -7.70 16.23
C LEU A 106 -7.18 -8.18 16.21
N GLN A 107 -8.05 -7.50 15.46
CA GLN A 107 -9.45 -7.90 15.32
C GLN A 107 -9.58 -9.31 14.73
N LEU A 108 -8.82 -9.63 13.68
CA LEU A 108 -8.81 -10.97 13.10
C LEU A 108 -8.33 -12.02 14.11
N ARG A 109 -7.27 -11.72 14.88
CA ARG A 109 -6.78 -12.62 15.94
C ARG A 109 -7.83 -12.87 17.02
N GLN A 110 -8.54 -11.84 17.45
CA GLN A 110 -9.60 -11.95 18.45
C GLN A 110 -10.78 -12.79 17.94
N GLN A 111 -11.00 -12.82 16.63
CA GLN A 111 -11.98 -13.70 15.98
C GLN A 111 -11.45 -15.14 15.76
N GLY A 112 -10.27 -15.49 16.26
CA GLY A 112 -9.64 -16.79 16.03
C GLY A 112 -9.19 -17.02 14.57
N ARG A 113 -9.13 -15.95 13.76
CA ARG A 113 -8.74 -16.02 12.35
C ARG A 113 -7.25 -15.80 12.19
N GLN A 114 -6.68 -16.41 11.16
CA GLN A 114 -5.29 -16.14 10.80
C GLN A 114 -5.11 -14.69 10.37
N ALA A 115 -4.14 -14.02 10.99
CA ALA A 115 -3.89 -12.59 10.83
C ALA A 115 -2.40 -12.31 10.68
N GLY A 116 -2.07 -11.07 10.30
CA GLY A 116 -0.69 -10.60 10.29
C GLY A 116 -0.15 -10.24 11.68
N PRO A 117 1.10 -9.75 11.76
CA PRO A 117 1.76 -9.42 13.02
C PRO A 117 1.11 -8.23 13.74
N ILE A 118 1.14 -8.24 15.08
CA ILE A 118 0.73 -7.10 15.93
C ILE A 118 1.85 -6.59 16.84
N GLU A 119 2.93 -7.36 16.96
CA GLU A 119 4.12 -7.00 17.73
C GLU A 119 5.02 -6.07 16.92
N CYS A 120 5.71 -5.17 17.62
CA CYS A 120 6.56 -4.15 16.99
C CYS A 120 7.55 -4.75 15.99
N GLN A 121 8.28 -5.79 16.40
CA GLN A 121 9.30 -6.46 15.58
C GLN A 121 8.71 -7.38 14.49
N GLY A 122 7.42 -7.74 14.60
CA GLY A 122 6.74 -8.52 13.58
C GLY A 122 6.52 -7.70 12.29
N CYS A 123 6.31 -6.38 12.42
CA CYS A 123 6.23 -5.46 11.28
C CYS A 123 7.58 -4.78 11.00
N HIS A 124 8.21 -4.23 12.04
CA HIS A 124 9.50 -3.54 11.97
C HIS A 124 10.64 -4.53 12.18
N ARG A 125 10.79 -5.46 11.24
CA ARG A 125 11.83 -6.47 11.31
C ARG A 125 13.21 -5.78 11.29
N PRO A 126 14.12 -6.14 12.21
CA PRO A 126 15.52 -5.76 12.10
C PRO A 126 16.05 -6.18 10.72
N ALA A 127 16.95 -5.37 10.17
CA ALA A 127 17.68 -5.76 8.97
C ALA A 127 18.53 -6.99 9.24
#